data_AF-A0A932VSU1-F1
#
_entry.id   AF-A0A932VSU1-F1
#
_cell.length_a   1.000
_cell.length_b   1.000
_cell.length_c   1.000
_cell.angle_alpha   90.00
_cell.angle_beta   90.00
_cell.angle_gamma   90.00
#
_symmetry.space_group_name_H-M   'P 1'
#
loop_
_entity.id
_entity.type
_entity.pdbx_description
1 polymer ?
#
loop_
_entity_poly.entity_id
_entity_poly.type
_entity_poly.pdbx_seq_one_letter_code
_entity_poly.pdbx_strand_id
1 'polypeptide(L)'
;MFKILAPIIITAAAAGLFFLQTSPTMDRVRVAESERVAYSDAEKSSEQYQELLKAKNAVFNNIDDSKKESLKKFLPDSIDNVKLIIDINQIASDKGMTIRNISIKGGNGSSVGPDTRPYGVATLGFSVTGTYQTFKDFLKDLETSLRLIDVTSVSFSSGDKDQNEYNIEVNSYWLKQ
;
A
#
# COMPACT_ATOMS: atom_id res chain seq x y z
N MET A 1 45.66 -56.52 46.62
CA MET A 1 44.50 -55.91 45.90
C MET A 1 44.38 -54.39 46.06
N PHE A 2 44.99 -53.74 47.06
CA PHE A 2 44.83 -52.28 47.28
C PHE A 2 45.66 -51.34 46.37
N LYS A 3 46.57 -51.87 45.53
CA LYS A 3 47.45 -51.06 44.65
C LYS A 3 46.81 -50.64 43.31
N ILE A 4 45.68 -51.25 42.94
CA ILE A 4 44.93 -50.96 41.69
C ILE A 4 43.72 -50.05 41.93
N LEU A 5 43.28 -49.88 43.19
CA LEU A 5 42.18 -48.97 43.54
C LEU A 5 42.59 -47.49 43.51
N ALA A 6 43.81 -47.16 43.96
CA ALA A 6 44.32 -45.78 43.97
C ALA A 6 44.35 -45.11 42.58
N PRO A 7 44.86 -45.74 41.49
CA PRO A 7 44.85 -45.11 40.17
C PRO A 7 43.45 -44.98 39.56
N ILE A 8 42.52 -45.89 39.87
CA ILE A 8 41.13 -45.84 39.40
C ILE A 8 40.39 -44.65 40.02
N ILE A 9 40.58 -44.42 41.32
CA ILE A 9 39.96 -43.29 42.05
C ILE A 9 40.49 -41.95 41.53
N ILE A 10 41.79 -41.85 41.25
CA ILE A 10 42.39 -40.62 40.71
C ILE A 10 41.90 -40.33 39.29
N THR A 11 41.77 -41.36 38.44
CA THR A 11 41.25 -41.22 37.07
C THR A 11 39.76 -40.83 37.09
N ALA A 12 38.98 -41.41 38.00
CA ALA A 12 37.58 -41.04 38.19
C ALA A 12 37.43 -39.62 38.74
N ALA A 13 38.30 -39.18 39.65
CA ALA A 13 38.32 -37.82 40.16
C ALA A 13 38.72 -36.80 39.08
N ALA A 14 39.68 -37.13 38.22
CA ALA A 14 40.07 -36.30 37.08
C ALA A 14 38.95 -36.18 36.04
N ALA A 15 38.25 -37.29 35.73
CA ALA A 15 37.06 -37.26 34.88
C ALA A 15 35.92 -36.46 35.51
N GLY A 16 35.69 -36.62 36.82
CA GLY A 16 34.69 -35.88 37.58
C GLY A 16 34.94 -34.37 37.53
N LEU A 17 36.18 -33.93 37.78
CA LEU A 17 36.57 -32.52 37.69
C LEU A 17 36.46 -31.98 36.26
N PHE A 18 36.82 -32.77 35.25
CA PHE A 18 36.69 -32.37 33.84
C PHE A 18 35.22 -32.17 33.44
N PHE A 19 34.33 -33.08 33.81
CA PHE A 19 32.90 -32.94 33.50
C PHE A 19 32.21 -31.88 34.36
N LEU A 20 32.57 -31.73 35.64
CA LEU A 20 31.96 -30.74 36.54
C LEU A 20 32.47 -29.31 36.32
N GLN A 21 33.69 -29.10 35.84
CA GLN A 21 34.31 -27.77 35.72
C GLN A 21 34.51 -27.31 34.27
N THR A 22 34.91 -28.21 33.35
CA THR A 22 35.22 -27.84 31.96
C THR A 22 33.95 -27.73 31.11
N SER A 23 32.96 -28.61 31.30
CA SER A 23 31.69 -28.56 30.55
C SER A 23 30.85 -27.28 30.81
N PRO A 24 30.65 -26.80 32.05
CA PRO A 24 29.86 -25.58 32.27
C PRO A 24 30.59 -24.31 31.83
N THR A 25 31.91 -24.35 31.67
CA THR A 25 32.69 -23.19 31.22
C THR A 25 32.60 -23.02 29.70
N MET A 26 32.48 -24.11 28.92
CA MET A 26 32.23 -24.03 27.47
C MET A 26 30.78 -23.62 27.14
N ASP A 27 29.79 -24.06 27.92
CA ASP A 27 28.40 -23.65 27.72
C ASP A 27 28.18 -22.15 28.00
N ARG A 28 28.89 -21.58 28.97
CA ARG A 28 28.81 -20.14 29.27
C ARG A 28 29.40 -19.25 28.17
N VAL A 29 30.43 -19.72 27.46
CA VAL A 29 30.99 -19.00 26.31
C VAL A 29 30.07 -19.11 25.09
N ARG A 30 29.46 -20.29 24.89
CA ARG A 30 28.52 -20.54 23.78
C ARG A 30 27.22 -19.75 23.91
N VAL A 31 26.71 -19.55 25.12
CA VAL A 31 25.54 -18.71 25.40
C VAL A 31 25.86 -17.22 25.18
N ALA A 32 27.02 -16.74 25.63
CA ALA A 32 27.45 -15.35 25.41
C ALA A 32 27.68 -15.02 23.92
N GLU A 33 28.13 -16.00 23.13
CA GLU A 33 28.31 -15.85 21.69
C GLU A 33 26.95 -15.89 20.95
N SER A 34 25.98 -16.69 21.42
CA SER A 34 24.61 -16.66 20.89
C SER A 34 23.89 -15.33 21.13
N GLU A 35 24.16 -14.66 22.26
CA GLU A 35 23.65 -13.32 22.54
C GLU A 35 24.27 -12.28 21.60
N ARG A 36 25.60 -12.34 21.37
CA ARG A 36 26.30 -11.47 20.42
C ARG A 36 25.84 -11.64 18.97
N VAL A 37 25.55 -12.86 18.52
CA VAL A 37 25.02 -13.12 17.18
C VAL A 37 23.61 -12.50 17.04
N ALA A 38 22.75 -12.67 18.06
CA ALA A 38 21.41 -12.06 18.06
C ALA A 38 21.46 -10.52 18.04
N TYR A 39 22.40 -9.89 18.74
CA TYR A 39 22.63 -8.45 18.66
C TYR A 39 23.20 -8.03 17.28
N SER A 40 24.11 -8.81 16.69
CA SER A 40 24.66 -8.51 15.35
C SER A 40 23.66 -8.70 14.20
N ASP A 41 22.70 -9.62 14.35
CA ASP A 41 21.62 -9.84 13.37
C ASP A 41 20.57 -8.72 13.44
N ALA A 42 20.29 -8.18 14.64
CA ALA A 42 19.47 -6.98 14.80
C ALA A 42 20.13 -5.74 14.20
N GLU A 43 21.46 -5.63 14.29
CA GLU A 43 22.24 -4.53 13.72
C GLU A 43 22.30 -4.61 12.19
N LYS A 44 22.55 -5.79 11.61
CA LYS A 44 22.48 -6.04 10.16
C LYS A 44 21.08 -5.80 9.59
N SER A 45 20.05 -6.18 10.33
CA SER A 45 18.66 -5.90 9.94
C SER A 45 18.41 -4.39 9.90
N SER A 46 18.91 -3.64 10.89
CA SER A 46 18.81 -2.18 10.92
C SER A 46 19.53 -1.52 9.74
N GLU A 47 20.73 -1.98 9.37
CA GLU A 47 21.45 -1.49 8.18
C GLU A 47 20.67 -1.76 6.89
N GLN A 48 20.10 -2.95 6.72
CA GLN A 48 19.26 -3.29 5.56
C GLN A 48 17.98 -2.43 5.51
N TYR A 49 17.33 -2.17 6.65
CA TYR A 49 16.19 -1.25 6.72
C TYR A 49 16.59 0.20 6.40
N GLN A 50 17.76 0.65 6.86
CA GLN A 50 18.29 1.98 6.57
C GLN A 50 18.68 2.14 5.10
N GLU A 51 19.23 1.11 4.46
CA GLU A 51 19.50 1.10 3.02
C GLU A 51 18.22 1.07 2.20
N LEU A 52 17.22 0.26 2.60
CA LEU A 52 15.91 0.23 1.95
C LEU A 52 15.18 1.57 2.11
N LEU A 53 15.26 2.18 3.30
CA LEU A 53 14.72 3.51 3.58
C LEU A 53 15.48 4.58 2.80
N LYS A 54 16.81 4.52 2.71
CA LYS A 54 17.60 5.45 1.88
C LYS A 54 17.27 5.28 0.40
N ALA A 55 17.11 4.06 -0.09
CA ALA A 55 16.74 3.80 -1.48
C ALA A 55 15.32 4.30 -1.78
N LYS A 56 14.35 4.02 -0.90
CA LYS A 56 12.97 4.53 -1.02
C LYS A 56 12.90 6.05 -0.88
N ASN A 57 13.65 6.64 0.06
CA ASN A 57 13.74 8.09 0.24
C ASN A 57 14.51 8.76 -0.89
N ALA A 58 15.52 8.13 -1.50
CA ALA A 58 16.21 8.65 -2.67
C ALA A 58 15.29 8.66 -3.89
N VAL A 59 14.47 7.63 -4.07
CA VAL A 59 13.41 7.62 -5.08
C VAL A 59 12.36 8.69 -4.77
N PHE A 60 11.94 8.83 -3.51
CA PHE A 60 10.95 9.84 -3.09
C PHE A 60 11.48 11.30 -3.17
N ASN A 61 12.77 11.52 -2.91
CA ASN A 61 13.41 12.82 -2.94
C ASN A 61 13.86 13.23 -4.36
N ASN A 62 14.01 12.29 -5.29
CA ASN A 62 14.16 12.58 -6.72
C ASN A 62 12.83 12.89 -7.42
N ILE A 63 11.71 12.84 -6.69
CA ILE A 63 10.44 13.35 -7.16
C ILE A 63 10.42 14.85 -6.83
N ASP A 64 10.61 15.64 -7.88
CA ASP A 64 10.43 17.09 -7.93
C ASP A 64 9.16 17.51 -7.15
N ASP A 65 9.18 18.62 -6.40
CA ASP A 65 8.06 18.96 -5.50
C ASP A 65 6.73 19.16 -6.26
N SER A 66 6.80 19.55 -7.54
CA SER A 66 5.63 19.60 -8.44
C SER A 66 5.01 18.22 -8.72
N LYS A 67 5.82 17.17 -8.77
CA LYS A 67 5.38 15.78 -8.97
C LYS A 67 4.84 15.17 -7.69
N LYS A 68 5.35 15.58 -6.51
CA LYS A 68 4.76 15.19 -5.22
C LYS A 68 3.35 15.75 -5.05
N GLU A 69 3.13 17.00 -5.45
CA GLU A 69 1.80 17.60 -5.41
C GLU A 69 0.84 16.98 -6.42
N SER A 70 1.35 16.63 -7.61
CA SER A 70 0.60 15.84 -8.60
C SER A 70 0.25 14.44 -8.08
N LEU A 71 1.15 13.79 -7.35
CA LEU A 71 0.93 12.47 -6.74
C LEU A 71 -0.12 12.51 -5.62
N LYS A 72 -0.11 13.56 -4.77
CA LYS A 72 -1.15 13.79 -3.75
C LYS A 72 -2.52 14.07 -4.36
N LYS A 73 -2.58 14.66 -5.56
CA LYS A 73 -3.83 14.80 -6.33
C LYS A 73 -4.27 13.45 -6.92
N PHE A 74 -3.32 12.61 -7.33
CA PHE A 74 -3.57 11.31 -7.95
C PHE A 74 -4.08 10.25 -6.98
N LEU A 75 -3.52 10.19 -5.77
CA LEU A 75 -3.94 9.29 -4.70
C LEU A 75 -4.14 10.11 -3.41
N PRO A 76 -5.32 10.72 -3.24
CA PRO A 76 -5.61 11.46 -2.03
C PRO A 76 -5.72 10.52 -0.82
N ASP A 77 -5.25 11.00 0.34
CA ASP A 77 -5.25 10.27 1.62
C ASP A 77 -6.65 10.01 2.18
N SER A 78 -7.67 10.67 1.63
CA SER A 78 -9.07 10.48 2.01
C SER A 78 -9.97 10.65 0.80
N ILE A 79 -11.11 9.96 0.85
CA ILE A 79 -12.13 10.15 -0.17
C ILE A 79 -12.86 11.46 0.08
N ASP A 80 -12.56 12.46 -0.74
CA ASP A 80 -13.41 13.62 -0.88
C ASP A 80 -14.25 13.43 -2.16
N ASN A 81 -15.35 12.69 -1.99
CA ASN A 81 -16.35 12.45 -3.05
C ASN A 81 -16.92 13.76 -3.60
N VAL A 82 -17.01 14.80 -2.76
CA VAL A 82 -17.47 16.13 -3.17
C VAL A 82 -16.47 16.75 -4.12
N LYS A 83 -15.18 16.67 -3.79
CA LYS A 83 -14.11 17.18 -4.66
C LYS A 83 -14.03 16.42 -5.99
N LEU A 84 -14.27 15.10 -5.99
CA LEU A 84 -14.37 14.32 -7.23
C LEU A 84 -15.51 14.82 -8.13
N ILE A 85 -16.68 15.08 -7.55
CA ILE A 85 -17.82 15.63 -8.29
C ILE A 85 -17.48 17.01 -8.88
N ILE A 86 -16.83 17.88 -8.10
CA ILE A 86 -16.42 19.22 -8.54
C ILE A 86 -15.46 19.12 -9.73
N ASP A 87 -14.44 18.25 -9.63
CA ASP A 87 -13.44 18.07 -10.68
C ASP A 87 -14.11 17.58 -12.00
N ILE A 88 -14.98 16.57 -11.93
CA ILE A 88 -15.69 16.07 -13.12
C ILE A 88 -16.65 17.12 -13.68
N ASN A 89 -17.35 17.87 -12.81
CA ASN A 89 -18.24 18.94 -13.23
C ASN A 89 -17.49 20.07 -13.94
N GLN A 90 -16.28 20.39 -13.51
CA GLN A 90 -15.42 21.35 -14.21
C GLN A 90 -15.07 20.85 -15.62
N ILE A 91 -14.63 19.60 -15.74
CA ILE A 91 -14.29 18.98 -17.05
C ILE A 91 -15.51 18.96 -17.98
N ALA A 92 -16.70 18.65 -17.46
CA ALA A 92 -17.94 18.69 -18.23
C ALA A 92 -18.29 20.13 -18.66
N SER A 93 -18.17 21.09 -17.74
CA SER A 93 -18.48 22.51 -17.98
C SER A 93 -17.55 23.13 -19.04
N ASP A 94 -16.27 22.74 -19.06
CA ASP A 94 -15.31 23.18 -20.08
C ASP A 94 -15.70 22.74 -21.50
N LYS A 95 -16.51 21.67 -21.62
CA LYS A 95 -17.10 21.20 -22.89
C LYS A 95 -18.53 21.68 -23.13
N GLY A 96 -19.05 22.57 -22.28
CA GLY A 96 -20.44 23.03 -22.36
C GLY A 96 -21.49 21.98 -21.98
N MET A 97 -21.08 20.93 -21.27
CA MET A 97 -21.97 19.89 -20.75
C MET A 97 -22.24 20.12 -19.27
N THR A 98 -23.39 19.66 -18.78
CA THR A 98 -23.75 19.72 -17.37
C THR A 98 -23.99 18.33 -16.83
N ILE A 99 -23.44 18.05 -15.66
CA ILE A 99 -23.64 16.78 -14.98
C ILE A 99 -24.98 16.77 -14.27
N ARG A 100 -25.71 15.67 -14.41
CA ARG A 100 -27.01 15.39 -13.80
C ARG A 100 -27.01 14.02 -13.14
N ASN A 101 -28.03 13.75 -12.33
CA ASN A 101 -28.30 12.42 -11.73
C ASN A 101 -27.09 11.80 -11.01
N ILE A 102 -26.37 12.62 -10.24
CA ILE A 102 -25.17 12.20 -9.52
C ILE A 102 -25.55 11.18 -8.44
N SER A 103 -24.92 10.01 -8.47
CA SER A 103 -25.10 8.91 -7.53
C SER A 103 -23.74 8.42 -7.06
N ILE A 104 -23.55 8.29 -5.75
CA ILE A 104 -22.30 7.78 -5.17
C ILE A 104 -22.61 6.46 -4.47
N LYS A 105 -21.85 5.42 -4.82
CA LYS A 105 -21.84 4.13 -4.15
C LYS A 105 -20.42 3.88 -3.66
N GLY A 106 -20.23 3.59 -2.38
CA GLY A 106 -18.91 3.36 -1.81
C GLY A 106 -18.28 4.61 -1.21
N GLY A 107 -17.72 4.40 -0.02
CA GLY A 107 -17.32 5.39 0.97
C GLY A 107 -17.59 4.77 2.33
N ASN A 108 -16.55 4.62 3.17
CA ASN A 108 -16.52 3.90 4.45
C ASN A 108 -17.88 3.33 4.91
N GLY A 109 -18.28 2.20 4.32
CA GLY A 109 -19.65 1.73 4.47
C GLY A 109 -19.99 0.54 3.59
N SER A 110 -19.96 -0.63 4.23
CA SER A 110 -20.75 -1.82 3.86
C SER A 110 -20.29 -2.65 2.66
N SER A 111 -19.06 -3.17 2.71
CA SER A 111 -18.81 -4.50 2.17
C SER A 111 -19.34 -5.54 3.17
N VAL A 112 -20.34 -6.33 2.77
CA VAL A 112 -20.76 -7.51 3.54
C VAL A 112 -19.71 -8.60 3.34
N GLY A 113 -18.63 -8.52 4.11
CA GLY A 113 -17.48 -9.44 4.06
C GLY A 113 -16.18 -8.77 4.55
N PRO A 114 -15.15 -9.54 4.95
CA PRO A 114 -13.86 -8.98 5.32
C PRO A 114 -13.19 -8.37 4.08
N ASP A 115 -13.17 -7.03 4.00
CA ASP A 115 -12.49 -6.32 2.92
C ASP A 115 -10.99 -6.22 3.22
N THR A 116 -10.23 -7.16 2.70
CA THR A 116 -8.76 -7.29 2.85
C THR A 116 -7.98 -6.40 1.88
N ARG A 117 -8.64 -5.61 1.03
CA ARG A 117 -7.95 -4.77 0.04
C ARG A 117 -7.29 -3.57 0.73
N PRO A 118 -6.02 -3.25 0.42
CA PRO A 118 -5.31 -2.09 0.99
C PRO A 118 -5.82 -0.74 0.45
N TYR A 119 -6.84 -0.76 -0.41
CA TYR A 119 -7.43 0.41 -1.04
C TYR A 119 -8.96 0.38 -0.93
N GLY A 120 -9.58 1.54 -1.02
CA GLY A 120 -11.02 1.70 -1.17
C GLY A 120 -11.40 1.99 -2.62
N VAL A 121 -12.65 1.68 -2.97
CA VAL A 121 -13.26 1.98 -4.27
C VAL A 121 -14.56 2.74 -4.06
N ALA A 122 -14.74 3.82 -4.82
CA ALA A 122 -15.95 4.62 -4.83
C ALA A 122 -16.41 4.75 -6.25
N THR A 123 -17.64 4.35 -6.43
CA THR A 123 -18.33 4.30 -7.70
C THR A 123 -19.22 5.54 -7.78
N LEU A 124 -18.98 6.38 -8.77
CA LEU A 124 -19.75 7.56 -9.07
C LEU A 124 -20.52 7.33 -10.38
N GLY A 125 -21.84 7.32 -10.31
CA GLY A 125 -22.72 7.35 -11.47
C GLY A 125 -23.21 8.77 -11.75
N PHE A 126 -23.25 9.18 -13.01
CA PHE A 126 -23.79 10.47 -13.42
C PHE A 126 -24.23 10.48 -14.88
N SER A 127 -25.04 11.47 -15.26
CA SER A 127 -25.53 11.67 -16.62
C SER A 127 -25.02 12.98 -17.19
N VAL A 128 -24.66 13.00 -18.48
CA VAL A 128 -24.33 14.22 -19.24
C VAL A 128 -25.12 14.27 -20.53
N THR A 129 -25.44 15.47 -21.01
CA THR A 129 -26.14 15.66 -22.28
C THR A 129 -25.23 16.42 -23.25
N GLY A 130 -25.13 15.93 -24.49
CA GLY A 130 -24.31 16.58 -25.51
C GLY A 130 -24.30 15.80 -26.83
N THR A 131 -23.55 16.31 -27.79
CA THR A 131 -23.28 15.58 -29.04
C THR A 131 -22.27 14.46 -28.80
N TYR A 132 -22.24 13.48 -29.70
CA TYR A 132 -21.24 12.40 -29.64
C TYR A 132 -19.80 12.91 -29.66
N GLN A 133 -19.52 13.95 -30.44
CA GLN A 133 -18.17 14.53 -30.51
C GLN A 133 -17.76 15.17 -29.18
N THR A 134 -18.65 15.97 -28.59
CA THR A 134 -18.43 16.60 -27.28
C THR A 134 -18.22 15.55 -26.18
N PHE A 135 -18.98 14.45 -26.22
CA PHE A 135 -18.83 13.35 -25.27
C PHE A 135 -17.47 12.65 -25.40
N LYS A 136 -16.99 12.41 -26.62
CA LYS A 136 -15.64 11.86 -26.84
C LYS A 136 -14.55 12.77 -26.29
N ASP A 137 -14.67 14.07 -26.53
CA ASP A 137 -13.68 15.04 -26.05
C ASP A 137 -13.69 15.13 -24.52
N PHE A 138 -14.85 14.98 -23.88
CA PHE A 138 -14.97 14.85 -22.43
C PHE A 138 -14.31 13.59 -21.87
N LEU A 139 -14.52 12.42 -22.50
CA LEU A 139 -13.86 11.19 -22.06
C LEU A 139 -12.34 11.28 -22.15
N LYS A 140 -11.82 11.95 -23.18
CA LYS A 140 -10.38 12.19 -23.35
C LYS A 140 -9.81 13.08 -22.25
N ASP A 141 -10.53 14.13 -21.88
CA ASP A 141 -10.12 15.01 -20.78
C ASP A 141 -10.24 14.31 -19.42
N LEU A 142 -11.24 13.44 -19.25
CA LEU A 142 -11.39 12.59 -18.07
C LEU A 142 -10.26 11.57 -17.94
N GLU A 143 -9.80 10.98 -19.06
CA GLU A 143 -8.66 10.05 -19.11
C GLU A 143 -7.32 10.75 -18.76
N THR A 144 -7.16 12.00 -19.16
CA THR A 144 -5.94 12.79 -18.86
C THR A 144 -5.97 13.48 -17.49
N SER A 145 -7.05 13.29 -16.72
CA SER A 145 -7.20 13.86 -15.39
C SER A 145 -6.16 13.31 -14.41
N LEU A 146 -5.77 14.16 -13.46
CA LEU A 146 -4.79 13.86 -12.42
C LEU A 146 -5.29 12.87 -11.36
N ARG A 147 -6.44 12.21 -11.51
CA ARG A 147 -6.96 11.19 -10.58
C ARG A 147 -7.07 9.85 -11.29
N LEU A 148 -6.81 8.77 -10.56
CA LEU A 148 -7.11 7.43 -11.06
C LEU A 148 -8.64 7.24 -11.12
N ILE A 149 -9.18 7.36 -12.33
CA ILE A 149 -10.59 7.19 -12.65
C ILE A 149 -10.71 6.08 -13.69
N ASP A 150 -11.59 5.13 -13.44
CA ASP A 150 -11.85 4.01 -14.34
C ASP A 150 -13.33 4.02 -14.75
N VAL A 151 -13.62 3.97 -16.05
CA VAL A 151 -15.00 4.00 -16.54
C VAL A 151 -15.54 2.57 -16.56
N THR A 152 -16.47 2.27 -15.66
CA THR A 152 -17.03 0.92 -15.51
C THR A 152 -18.21 0.66 -16.44
N SER A 153 -18.99 1.70 -16.73
CA SER A 153 -20.18 1.59 -17.57
C SER A 153 -20.45 2.88 -18.33
N VAL A 154 -20.88 2.73 -19.59
CA VAL A 154 -21.43 3.82 -20.39
C VAL A 154 -22.70 3.29 -21.05
N SER A 155 -23.80 4.00 -20.87
CA SER A 155 -25.03 3.80 -21.63
C SER A 155 -25.47 5.12 -22.22
N PHE A 156 -26.17 5.08 -23.35
CA PHE A 156 -26.65 6.29 -24.00
C PHE A 156 -28.07 6.11 -24.50
N SER A 157 -28.81 7.21 -24.57
CA SER A 157 -30.09 7.32 -25.22
C SER A 157 -30.09 8.50 -26.18
N SER A 158 -30.63 8.27 -27.38
CA SER A 158 -30.79 9.33 -28.37
C SER A 158 -31.93 10.25 -27.97
N GLY A 159 -31.67 11.56 -27.94
CA GLY A 159 -32.69 12.59 -27.81
C GLY A 159 -33.03 13.23 -29.15
N ASP A 160 -33.92 14.23 -29.13
CA ASP A 160 -34.23 15.06 -30.29
C ASP A 160 -33.11 16.09 -30.55
N LYS A 161 -32.81 16.36 -31.83
CA LYS A 161 -31.86 17.40 -32.31
C LYS A 161 -30.38 17.15 -31.94
N ASP A 162 -29.86 15.96 -32.26
CA ASP A 162 -28.43 15.58 -32.11
C ASP A 162 -27.84 15.68 -30.69
N GLN A 163 -28.71 15.83 -29.69
CA GLN A 163 -28.33 15.76 -28.29
C GLN A 163 -28.67 14.38 -27.74
N ASN A 164 -27.64 13.68 -27.28
CA ASN A 164 -27.77 12.39 -26.63
C ASN A 164 -27.56 12.57 -25.13
N GLU A 165 -28.25 11.76 -24.35
CA GLU A 165 -27.99 11.61 -22.93
C GLU A 165 -27.07 10.41 -22.72
N TYR A 166 -25.97 10.62 -22.02
CA TYR A 166 -24.97 9.62 -21.68
C TYR A 166 -24.98 9.40 -20.18
N ASN A 167 -25.25 8.18 -19.74
CA ASN A 167 -25.09 7.76 -18.34
C ASN A 167 -23.77 7.04 -18.20
N ILE A 168 -22.91 7.55 -17.32
CA ILE A 168 -21.56 7.03 -17.07
C ILE A 168 -21.47 6.59 -15.62
N GLU A 169 -20.84 5.45 -15.38
CA GLU A 169 -20.42 5.01 -14.06
C GLU A 169 -18.89 4.94 -14.06
N VAL A 170 -18.26 5.56 -13.06
CA VAL A 170 -16.81 5.61 -12.89
C VAL A 170 -16.40 5.16 -11.50
N ASN A 171 -15.28 4.45 -11.40
CA ASN A 171 -14.64 4.09 -10.15
C ASN A 171 -13.44 5.00 -9.89
N SER A 172 -13.34 5.49 -8.66
CA SER A 172 -12.16 6.17 -8.13
C SER A 172 -11.60 5.41 -6.93
N TYR A 173 -10.28 5.49 -6.74
CA TYR A 173 -9.53 4.67 -5.81
C TYR A 173 -8.76 5.55 -4.81
N TRP A 174 -8.69 5.10 -3.55
CA TRP A 174 -7.87 5.73 -2.50
C TRP A 174 -7.17 4.68 -1.65
N LEU A 175 -6.07 5.05 -1.01
CA LEU A 175 -5.36 4.15 -0.09
C LEU A 175 -6.09 4.12 1.26
N LYS A 176 -6.36 2.92 1.80
CA LYS A 176 -6.86 2.79 3.18
C LYS A 176 -5.67 2.93 4.13
N GLN A 177 -5.77 3.83 5.10
CA GLN A 177 -4.82 3.92 6.21
C GLN A 177 -5.09 2.85 7.26
#